data_AF-A0A8I1M5W2-F1
#
_entry.id   AF-A0A8I1M5W2-F1
#
_cell.length_a   1.000
_cell.length_b   1.000
_cell.length_c   1.000
_cell.angle_alpha   90.00
_cell.angle_beta   90.00
_cell.angle_gamma   90.00
#
_symmetry.space_group_name_H-M   'P 1'
#
loop_
_entity.id
_entity.type
_entity.pdbx_description
1 polymer ?
#
loop_
_entity_poly.entity_id
_entity_poly.type
_entity_poly.pdbx_seq_one_letter_code
_entity_poly.pdbx_strand_id
1 'polypeptide(L)'
;MNNHAQNPVDGDLAPDAAMFLHLVERLMATQPELTPVQAGILVAAREDIARDSRTFARLFGMAHAIVLRELNALVQSGDLLTVTKRDARTLRTHYLPTTGRTSTDNPDLPPHSPAG
;
A
#
# COMPACT_ATOMS: atom_id res chain seq x y z
N MET A 1 -2.88 -27.32 38.87
CA MET A 1 -2.35 -26.40 37.85
C MET A 1 -2.38 -27.13 36.51
N ASN A 2 -3.49 -27.09 35.78
CA ASN A 2 -3.68 -27.88 34.56
C ASN A 2 -4.04 -26.98 33.37
N ASN A 3 -3.37 -27.25 32.25
CA ASN A 3 -3.73 -26.96 30.86
C ASN A 3 -4.18 -25.54 30.52
N HIS A 4 -3.23 -24.71 30.07
CA HIS A 4 -3.50 -23.79 28.97
C HIS A 4 -2.67 -24.24 27.77
N ALA A 5 -3.36 -24.92 26.84
CA ALA A 5 -2.83 -25.28 25.54
C ALA A 5 -2.50 -23.98 24.78
N GLN A 6 -1.23 -23.55 24.83
CA GLN A 6 -0.72 -22.67 23.80
C GLN A 6 -0.39 -23.55 22.60
N ASN A 7 -1.35 -23.61 21.70
CA ASN A 7 -1.15 -24.03 20.33
C ASN A 7 -0.63 -22.79 19.58
N PRO A 8 0.64 -22.72 19.14
CA PRO A 8 0.98 -21.85 18.04
C PRO A 8 0.75 -22.64 16.76
N VAL A 9 -0.41 -22.44 16.16
CA VAL A 9 -0.59 -22.57 14.71
C VAL A 9 0.13 -21.40 14.04
N ASP A 10 1.43 -21.25 14.28
CA ASP A 10 2.25 -20.22 13.63
C ASP A 10 2.91 -20.89 12.44
N GLY A 11 2.29 -20.68 11.28
CA GLY A 11 2.48 -21.44 10.07
C GLY A 11 3.92 -21.53 9.57
N ASP A 12 4.16 -22.59 8.81
CA ASP A 12 5.27 -22.83 7.90
C ASP A 12 5.33 -21.75 6.80
N LEU A 13 5.49 -20.50 7.22
CA LEU A 13 5.66 -19.36 6.36
C LEU A 13 7.15 -19.02 6.39
N ALA A 14 7.78 -18.95 5.22
CA ALA A 14 9.16 -18.48 5.13
C ALA A 14 9.29 -17.15 5.92
N PRO A 15 10.41 -16.93 6.63
CA PRO A 15 10.59 -15.77 7.51
C PRO A 15 10.27 -14.43 6.84
N ASP A 16 10.51 -14.32 5.52
CA ASP A 16 10.17 -13.14 4.72
C ASP A 16 8.66 -12.87 4.63
N ALA A 17 7.85 -13.93 4.51
CA ALA A 17 6.40 -13.80 4.40
C ALA A 17 5.75 -13.52 5.76
N ALA A 18 6.30 -14.04 6.86
CA ALA A 18 5.86 -13.70 8.21
C ALA A 18 6.16 -12.22 8.52
N MET A 19 7.35 -11.75 8.13
CA MET A 19 7.73 -10.34 8.26
C MET A 19 6.79 -9.43 7.45
N PHE A 20 6.44 -9.84 6.22
CA PHE A 20 5.49 -9.11 5.40
C PHE A 20 4.13 -8.94 6.10
N LEU A 21 3.54 -10.03 6.61
CA LEU A 21 2.25 -9.97 7.30
C LEU A 21 2.32 -9.10 8.57
N HIS A 22 3.40 -9.20 9.34
CA HIS A 22 3.61 -8.37 10.52
C HIS A 22 3.67 -6.87 10.17
N LEU A 23 4.33 -6.52 9.07
CA LEU A 23 4.37 -5.13 8.58
C LEU A 23 2.99 -4.63 8.12
N VAL A 24 2.20 -5.49 7.48
CA VAL A 24 0.82 -5.18 7.07
C VAL A 24 -0.07 -4.94 8.29
N GLU A 25 -0.02 -5.81 9.29
CA GLU A 25 -0.79 -5.67 10.54
C GLU A 25 -0.41 -4.38 11.27
N ARG A 26 0.89 -4.09 11.39
CA ARG A 26 1.36 -2.84 12.01
C ARG A 26 0.86 -1.60 11.27
N LEU A 27 0.82 -1.66 9.94
CA LEU A 27 0.32 -0.55 9.12
C LEU A 27 -1.18 -0.35 9.32
N MET A 28 -1.96 -1.43 9.34
CA MET A 28 -3.40 -1.39 9.60
C MET A 28 -3.70 -0.91 11.03
N ALA A 29 -2.88 -1.26 12.02
CA ALA A 29 -3.01 -0.76 13.38
C ALA A 29 -2.75 0.76 13.48
N THR A 30 -1.90 1.29 12.60
CA THR A 30 -1.59 2.73 12.54
C THR A 30 -2.62 3.51 11.70
N GLN A 31 -3.17 2.87 10.66
CA GLN A 31 -4.12 3.46 9.72
C GLN A 31 -5.30 2.50 9.54
N PRO A 32 -6.26 2.50 10.48
CA PRO A 32 -7.39 1.58 10.47
C PRO A 32 -8.36 1.83 9.31
N GLU A 33 -8.26 2.96 8.63
CA GLU A 33 -8.98 3.24 7.38
C GLU A 33 -8.50 2.39 6.18
N LEU A 34 -7.31 1.78 6.27
CA LEU A 34 -6.77 0.96 5.19
C LEU A 34 -7.37 -0.45 5.17
N THR A 35 -7.75 -0.90 3.99
CA THR A 35 -8.10 -2.31 3.78
C THR A 35 -6.84 -3.19 3.85
N PRO A 36 -6.97 -4.49 4.15
CA PRO A 36 -5.83 -5.42 4.12
C PRO A 36 -5.09 -5.42 2.77
N VAL A 37 -5.82 -5.25 1.67
CA VAL A 37 -5.23 -5.19 0.32
C VAL A 37 -4.44 -3.90 0.12
N GLN A 38 -4.98 -2.76 0.55
CA GLN A 38 -4.29 -1.47 0.47
C GLN A 38 -3.02 -1.45 1.32
N ALA A 39 -3.09 -1.98 2.55
CA ALA A 39 -1.92 -2.12 3.42
C ALA A 39 -0.87 -3.06 2.79
N GLY A 40 -1.31 -4.18 2.22
CA GLY A 40 -0.44 -5.11 1.48
C GLY A 40 0.26 -4.47 0.29
N ILE A 41 -0.45 -3.66 -0.51
CA ILE A 41 0.13 -2.91 -1.64
C ILE A 41 1.22 -1.96 -1.15
N LEU A 42 0.98 -1.23 -0.06
CA LEU A 42 1.95 -0.28 0.50
C LEU A 42 3.19 -0.98 1.04
N VAL A 43 3.03 -2.06 1.80
CA VAL A 43 4.17 -2.84 2.33
C VAL A 43 4.96 -3.47 1.19
N ALA A 44 4.29 -4.08 0.20
CA ALA A 44 4.96 -4.69 -0.94
C ALA A 44 5.75 -3.65 -1.76
N ALA A 45 5.26 -2.42 -1.85
CA ALA A 45 5.97 -1.34 -2.52
C ALA A 45 7.17 -0.82 -1.71
N ARG A 46 7.06 -0.78 -0.37
CA ARG A 46 8.13 -0.34 0.55
C ARG A 46 9.27 -1.34 0.64
N GLU A 47 8.95 -2.63 0.68
CA GLU A 47 9.91 -3.74 0.74
C GLU A 47 10.47 -4.12 -0.65
N ASP A 48 10.18 -3.33 -1.69
CA ASP A 48 10.60 -3.58 -3.08
C ASP A 48 10.10 -4.90 -3.70
N ILE A 49 9.12 -5.57 -3.07
CA ILE A 49 8.54 -6.84 -3.52
C ILE A 49 7.70 -6.63 -4.79
N ALA A 50 6.89 -5.56 -4.82
CA ALA A 50 6.06 -5.22 -5.98
C ALA A 50 5.80 -3.71 -6.08
N ARG A 51 6.17 -3.12 -7.23
CA ARG A 51 5.92 -1.70 -7.57
C ARG A 51 4.88 -1.48 -8.66
N ASP A 52 4.22 -2.55 -9.11
CA ASP A 52 3.17 -2.47 -10.10
C ASP A 52 2.02 -3.45 -9.85
N SER A 53 0.83 -3.08 -10.30
CA SER A 53 -0.41 -3.80 -10.01
C SER A 53 -0.40 -5.25 -10.51
N ARG A 54 0.29 -5.52 -11.62
CA ARG A 54 0.35 -6.86 -12.22
C ARG A 54 1.29 -7.78 -11.44
N THR A 55 2.45 -7.27 -11.05
CA THR A 55 3.42 -8.01 -10.22
C THR A 55 2.78 -8.37 -8.88
N PHE A 56 2.11 -7.43 -8.23
CA PHE A 56 1.40 -7.68 -6.98
C PHE A 56 0.29 -8.73 -7.13
N ALA A 57 -0.61 -8.57 -8.11
CA ALA A 57 -1.66 -9.55 -8.38
C ALA A 57 -1.10 -10.96 -8.60
N ARG A 58 0.03 -11.08 -9.31
CA ARG A 58 0.68 -12.37 -9.58
C ARG A 58 1.32 -12.98 -8.34
N LEU A 59 2.01 -12.20 -7.52
CA LEU A 59 2.70 -12.70 -6.31
C LEU A 59 1.72 -13.17 -5.24
N PHE A 60 0.61 -12.45 -5.07
CA PHE A 60 -0.40 -12.76 -4.06
C PHE A 60 -1.57 -13.62 -4.59
N GLY A 61 -1.50 -14.07 -5.85
CA GLY A 61 -2.55 -14.88 -6.47
C GLY A 61 -3.91 -14.18 -6.56
N MET A 62 -3.93 -12.84 -6.58
CA MET A 62 -5.14 -12.03 -6.55
C MET A 62 -5.62 -11.65 -7.96
N ALA A 63 -6.93 -11.42 -8.08
CA ALA A 63 -7.51 -10.89 -9.30
C ALA A 63 -7.04 -9.45 -9.55
N HIS A 64 -6.50 -9.18 -10.73
CA HIS A 64 -5.98 -7.87 -11.13
C HIS A 64 -7.01 -6.73 -10.98
N ALA A 65 -8.28 -7.02 -11.27
CA ALA A 65 -9.36 -6.04 -11.15
C ALA A 65 -9.57 -5.56 -9.70
N ILE A 66 -9.41 -6.44 -8.71
CA ILE A 66 -9.53 -6.09 -7.28
C ILE A 66 -8.36 -5.20 -6.89
N VAL A 67 -7.14 -5.58 -7.28
CA VAL A 67 -5.93 -4.78 -7.01
C VAL A 67 -6.05 -3.38 -7.59
N LEU A 68 -6.53 -3.25 -8.84
CA LEU A 68 -6.75 -1.94 -9.47
C LEU A 68 -7.82 -1.11 -8.76
N ARG A 69 -8.91 -1.73 -8.28
CA ARG A 69 -9.95 -1.04 -7.53
C ARG A 69 -9.38 -0.48 -6.23
N GLU A 70 -8.73 -1.31 -5.43
CA GLU A 70 -8.16 -0.92 -4.14
C GLU A 70 -7.04 0.12 -4.30
N LEU A 71 -6.20 -0.03 -5.33
CA LEU A 71 -5.17 0.95 -5.68
C LEU A 71 -5.78 2.31 -6.06
N ASN A 72 -6.83 2.33 -6.88
CA ASN A 72 -7.49 3.59 -7.24
C ASN A 72 -8.21 4.23 -6.04
N ALA A 73 -8.77 3.44 -5.14
CA ALA A 73 -9.33 3.94 -3.89
C ALA A 73 -8.23 4.53 -3.00
N LEU A 74 -7.11 3.84 -2.85
CA LEU A 74 -5.96 4.30 -2.04
C LEU A 74 -5.40 5.64 -2.56
N VAL A 75 -5.24 5.77 -3.88
CA VAL A 75 -4.74 7.00 -4.52
C VAL A 75 -5.74 8.16 -4.38
N GLN A 76 -7.04 7.88 -4.29
CA GLN A 76 -8.05 8.91 -4.03
C GLN A 76 -8.12 9.31 -2.56
N SER A 77 -7.87 8.37 -1.65
CA SER A 77 -8.04 8.58 -0.21
C SER A 77 -6.84 9.24 0.47
N GLY A 78 -5.66 9.28 -0.16
CA GLY A 78 -4.54 10.05 0.41
C GLY A 78 -3.21 9.93 -0.33
N ASP A 79 -2.23 10.70 0.16
CA ASP A 79 -0.88 10.80 -0.39
C ASP A 79 0.06 9.65 0.00
N LEU A 80 -0.46 8.48 0.37
CA LEU A 80 0.35 7.35 0.82
C LEU A 80 1.15 6.69 -0.31
N LEU A 81 0.73 6.90 -1.56
CA LEU A 81 1.30 6.25 -2.72
C LEU A 81 1.11 7.13 -3.96
N THR A 82 2.20 7.36 -4.68
CA THR A 82 2.20 8.15 -5.91
C THR A 82 2.20 7.24 -7.12
N VAL A 83 1.21 7.40 -8.00
CA VAL A 83 1.19 6.70 -9.29
C VAL A 83 2.20 7.38 -10.22
N THR A 84 3.23 6.66 -10.62
CA THR A 84 4.29 7.19 -11.50
C THR A 84 3.99 6.99 -12.97
N LYS A 85 3.32 5.88 -13.32
CA LYS A 85 3.00 5.56 -14.71
C LYS A 85 1.77 4.68 -14.81
N ARG A 86 0.89 4.99 -15.77
CA ARG A 86 -0.22 4.11 -16.16
C ARG A 86 -0.05 3.72 -17.62
N ASP A 87 -0.03 2.43 -17.86
CA ASP A 87 0.02 1.85 -19.20
C ASP A 87 -1.41 1.49 -19.64
N ALA A 88 -1.98 2.30 -20.54
CA ALA A 88 -3.34 2.11 -21.02
C ALA A 88 -3.51 0.83 -21.86
N ARG A 89 -2.43 0.32 -22.46
CA ARG A 89 -2.45 -0.84 -23.34
C ARG A 89 -2.47 -2.16 -22.56
N THR A 90 -1.83 -2.19 -21.39
CA THR A 90 -1.71 -3.39 -20.54
C THR A 90 -2.44 -3.27 -19.21
N LEU A 91 -3.10 -2.13 -18.95
CA LEU A 91 -3.75 -1.81 -17.68
C LEU A 91 -2.80 -1.98 -16.47
N ARG A 92 -1.50 -1.74 -16.67
CA ARG A 92 -0.49 -1.76 -15.61
C ARG A 92 -0.36 -0.37 -15.01
N THR A 93 -0.46 -0.32 -13.70
CA THR A 93 -0.22 0.90 -12.93
C THR A 93 1.04 0.69 -12.12
N HIS A 94 2.04 1.53 -12.37
CA HIS A 94 3.27 1.63 -11.60
C HIS A 94 3.09 2.68 -10.53
N TYR A 95 3.62 2.38 -9.35
CA TYR A 95 3.50 3.24 -8.20
C TYR A 95 4.73 3.17 -7.31
N LEU A 96 4.93 4.24 -6.55
CA LEU A 96 5.95 4.32 -5.51
C LEU A 96 5.27 4.65 -4.19
N PRO A 97 5.69 4.00 -3.08
CA PRO A 97 5.22 4.40 -1.76
C PRO A 97 5.74 5.80 -1.47
N THR A 98 4.86 6.67 -0.98
CA THR A 98 5.31 7.94 -0.43
C THR A 98 6.09 7.62 0.84
N THR A 99 7.43 7.68 0.75
CA THR A 99 8.27 7.78 1.95
C THR A 99 7.91 9.10 2.60
N GLY A 100 7.36 9.04 3.81
CA GLY A 100 6.78 10.20 4.48
C GLY A 100 7.71 11.42 4.42
N ARG A 101 7.16 12.54 3.91
CA ARG A 101 7.56 13.92 4.20
C ARG A 101 9.04 14.26 3.92
N THR A 102 9.31 14.81 2.73
CA THR A 102 10.07 16.08 2.71
C THR A 102 9.08 17.19 2.96
N SER A 103 9.06 17.70 4.19
CA SER A 103 8.33 18.91 4.55
C SER A 103 9.01 20.12 3.89
N THR A 104 8.75 20.34 2.60
CA THR A 104 8.99 21.61 1.89
C THR A 104 8.19 21.58 0.60
N ASP A 105 6.88 21.68 0.69
CA ASP A 105 6.08 22.30 -0.37
C ASP A 105 4.78 22.79 0.31
N ASN A 106 4.91 23.88 1.07
CA ASN A 106 3.73 24.65 1.47
C ASN A 106 3.39 25.61 0.32
N PRO A 107 2.11 25.79 0.00
CA PRO A 107 1.64 26.43 -1.21
C PRO A 107 1.68 27.95 -1.04
N ASP A 108 2.64 28.61 -1.70
CA ASP A 108 2.63 30.07 -1.85
C ASP A 108 2.16 30.42 -3.27
N LEU A 109 0.84 30.37 -3.46
CA LEU A 109 0.23 31.26 -4.44
C LEU A 109 -0.94 31.95 -3.75
N PRO A 110 -0.80 33.22 -3.33
CA PRO A 110 -1.97 34.00 -2.94
C PRO A 110 -2.94 34.11 -4.13
N PRO A 111 -4.25 34.16 -3.86
CA PRO A 111 -5.26 34.27 -4.89
C PRO A 111 -5.06 35.57 -5.67
N HIS A 112 -5.15 35.47 -7.00
CA HIS A 112 -5.24 36.61 -7.89
C HIS A 112 -6.33 37.57 -7.35
N SER A 113 -5.93 38.69 -6.76
CA SER A 113 -6.83 39.83 -6.58
C SER A 113 -6.94 40.55 -7.92
N PRO A 114 -8.16 40.72 -8.46
CA PRO A 114 -8.40 41.62 -9.57
C PRO A 114 -8.71 43.02 -9.02
N ALA A 115 -7.97 44.05 -9.45
CA ALA A 115 -8.46 45.42 -9.66
C ALA A 115 -7.30 46.42 -9.81
N GLY A 116 -7.33 47.17 -10.90
CA GLY A 116 -6.45 48.28 -11.25
C GLY A 116 -6.72 48.69 -12.68
#